data_AF-A0A1U6GQR7-F1
#
_entry.id   AF-A0A1U6GQR7-F1
#
_cell.length_a   1.000
_cell.length_b   1.000
_cell.length_c   1.000
_cell.angle_alpha   90.00
_cell.angle_beta   90.00
_cell.angle_gamma   90.00
#
_symmetry.space_group_name_H-M   'P 1'
#
loop_
_entity.id
_entity.type
_entity.pdbx_description
1 polymer ?
#
loop_
_entity_poly.entity_id
_entity_poly.type
_entity_poly.pdbx_seq_one_letter_code
_entity_poly.pdbx_strand_id
1 'polypeptide(L)'
;MKNMFRQYNYSFTEQEYSHIWENSLFIFDTNILLNLYRYQDSSRNEFIKILESLEDRIWIPHHVALEFKRNRLITIKSRTNLLIEAKEAISQSQKTLIAELNKLQIKKKHSPIDVDNIKGKFKILSDDLSKEIDNTISQQQKIDEPDPLEEKIDTIFNSKVGSANYTQEKIDALYKNAQAKYKLKISPGYLDEKKDEVCVDNQIVYQKKYADYLIWQQILDHVKEKELKHIIFVTDDNKEDWWLEVAVSNSNSQTKHRQPKPELLDDMYNHAEVENFLMYDAEFFLKYSRDYLRASVSEETLQEAGETRQLLNQTMNNQFQRNQKANSYLKMLRANIKLERFKESLEFENYDSFSSNDKHIMHCSECDKNSMIPEDKSDTGYQCVYCHNEYSELLESDCTICGITWPYDDLRRVVWTDEGDIEIICPRCRRDPDYVKDD
;
A
#
# COMPACT_ATOMS: atom_id res chain seq x y z
N MET A 1 -9.80 -3.03 -36.55
CA MET A 1 -8.85 -3.39 -35.48
C MET A 1 -8.21 -2.16 -34.82
N LYS A 2 -7.43 -1.33 -35.53
CA LYS A 2 -6.72 -0.18 -34.92
C LYS A 2 -7.58 0.72 -34.00
N ASN A 3 -8.76 1.12 -34.45
CA ASN A 3 -9.66 1.99 -33.65
C ASN A 3 -10.47 1.24 -32.58
N MET A 4 -10.60 -0.09 -32.69
CA MET A 4 -11.37 -0.90 -31.73
C MET A 4 -10.55 -1.31 -30.51
N PHE A 5 -9.22 -1.29 -30.64
CA PHE A 5 -8.26 -1.77 -29.63
C PHE A 5 -7.20 -0.69 -29.38
N ARG A 6 -7.64 0.56 -29.24
CA ARG A 6 -6.79 1.73 -29.12
C ARG A 6 -5.84 1.66 -27.92
N GLN A 7 -6.30 1.08 -26.82
CA GLN A 7 -5.53 0.84 -25.59
C GLN A 7 -4.29 -0.05 -25.77
N TYR A 8 -4.17 -0.76 -26.89
CA TYR A 8 -2.98 -1.57 -27.20
C TYR A 8 -2.05 -0.91 -28.22
N ASN A 9 -2.41 0.26 -28.76
CA ASN A 9 -1.61 1.03 -29.71
C ASN A 9 -1.09 2.30 -29.03
N TYR A 10 -0.32 2.15 -27.95
CA TYR A 10 0.28 3.25 -27.21
C TYR A 10 1.62 3.66 -27.84
N SER A 11 1.55 4.35 -28.95
CA SER A 11 2.71 4.93 -29.62
C SER A 11 2.34 6.25 -30.27
N PHE A 12 3.26 7.20 -30.19
CA PHE A 12 3.09 8.55 -30.71
C PHE A 12 4.33 8.95 -31.49
N THR A 13 4.13 9.68 -32.58
CA THR A 13 5.16 10.36 -33.34
C THR A 13 5.64 11.60 -32.58
N GLU A 14 6.81 12.13 -32.96
CA GLU A 14 7.36 13.35 -32.36
C GLU A 14 6.39 14.55 -32.50
N GLN A 15 5.70 14.64 -33.64
CA GLN A 15 4.69 15.67 -33.89
C GLN A 15 3.48 15.53 -32.96
N GLU A 16 3.01 14.29 -32.74
CA GLU A 16 1.93 14.01 -31.80
C GLU A 16 2.37 14.32 -30.36
N TYR A 17 3.60 13.96 -29.95
CA TYR A 17 4.10 14.33 -28.63
C TYR A 17 4.12 15.85 -28.43
N SER A 18 4.64 16.63 -29.39
CA SER A 18 4.64 18.10 -29.31
C SER A 18 3.22 18.63 -29.15
N HIS A 19 2.29 18.14 -29.98
CA HIS A 19 0.89 18.56 -29.92
C HIS A 19 0.23 18.23 -28.56
N ILE A 20 0.49 17.05 -28.01
CA ILE A 20 -0.03 16.64 -26.71
C ILE A 20 0.56 17.54 -25.62
N TRP A 21 1.88 17.76 -25.59
CA TRP A 21 2.54 18.58 -24.58
C TRP A 21 2.12 20.06 -24.60
N GLU A 22 1.80 20.60 -25.78
CA GLU A 22 1.29 21.96 -25.93
C GLU A 22 -0.15 22.12 -25.40
N ASN A 23 -1.00 21.10 -25.57
CA ASN A 23 -2.44 21.22 -25.35
C ASN A 23 -2.97 20.44 -24.14
N SER A 24 -2.13 19.70 -23.41
CA SER A 24 -2.58 18.84 -22.32
C SER A 24 -2.87 19.57 -21.02
N LEU A 25 -3.85 19.04 -20.27
CA LEU A 25 -3.91 19.22 -18.83
C LEU A 25 -2.89 18.29 -18.17
N PHE A 26 -2.04 18.85 -17.30
CA PHE A 26 -1.06 18.14 -16.50
C PHE A 26 -1.64 17.85 -15.11
N ILE A 27 -1.64 16.57 -14.76
CA ILE A 27 -2.16 16.07 -13.50
C ILE A 27 -1.03 15.41 -12.75
N PHE A 28 -0.83 15.81 -11.48
CA PHE A 28 0.24 15.30 -10.65
C PHE A 28 -0.29 14.44 -9.52
N ASP A 29 0.39 13.33 -9.25
CA ASP A 29 0.09 12.45 -8.13
C ASP A 29 0.69 12.99 -6.82
N THR A 30 0.21 12.48 -5.68
CA THR A 30 0.68 12.84 -4.34
C THR A 30 2.18 12.59 -4.20
N ASN A 31 2.68 11.46 -4.72
CA ASN A 31 4.08 11.07 -4.58
C ASN A 31 5.02 12.09 -5.25
N ILE A 32 4.63 12.68 -6.38
CA ILE A 32 5.41 13.69 -7.09
C ILE A 32 5.56 14.94 -6.22
N LEU A 33 4.46 15.41 -5.64
CA LEU A 33 4.47 16.60 -4.77
C LEU A 33 5.27 16.37 -3.48
N LEU A 34 5.15 15.17 -2.89
CA LEU A 34 5.93 14.82 -1.69
C LEU A 34 7.43 14.68 -1.99
N ASN A 35 7.80 14.21 -3.18
CA ASN A 35 9.20 14.05 -3.57
C ASN A 35 9.94 15.39 -3.66
N LEU A 36 9.24 16.51 -3.84
CA LEU A 36 9.85 17.85 -3.78
C LEU A 36 10.53 18.11 -2.43
N TYR A 37 10.03 17.57 -1.31
CA TYR A 37 10.71 17.67 0.00
C TYR A 37 11.99 16.83 0.09
N ARG A 38 12.13 15.83 -0.78
CA ARG A 38 13.28 14.90 -0.81
C ARG A 38 14.40 15.43 -1.69
N TYR A 39 14.07 16.18 -2.73
CA TYR A 39 15.04 16.75 -3.66
C TYR A 39 15.92 17.83 -3.02
N GLN A 40 17.14 17.96 -3.56
CA GLN A 40 18.01 19.11 -3.37
C GLN A 40 17.32 20.39 -3.82
N ASP A 41 17.75 21.52 -3.26
CA ASP A 41 17.08 22.80 -3.48
C ASP A 41 17.16 23.26 -4.95
N SER A 42 18.25 22.95 -5.66
CA SER A 42 18.39 23.22 -7.10
C SER A 42 17.32 22.47 -7.91
N SER A 43 17.24 21.15 -7.76
CA SER A 43 16.33 20.28 -8.49
C SER A 43 14.87 20.58 -8.16
N ARG A 44 14.59 20.85 -6.88
CA ARG A 44 13.27 21.32 -6.44
C ARG A 44 12.88 22.63 -7.12
N ASN A 45 13.79 23.61 -7.18
CA ASN A 45 13.51 24.89 -7.81
C ASN A 45 13.31 24.77 -9.33
N GLU A 46 14.05 23.88 -10.00
CA GLU A 46 13.82 23.57 -11.43
C GLU A 46 12.44 22.95 -11.65
N PHE A 47 12.05 21.97 -10.82
CA PHE A 47 10.73 21.35 -10.89
C PHE A 47 9.61 22.37 -10.65
N ILE A 48 9.72 23.20 -9.61
CA ILE A 48 8.73 24.24 -9.29
C ILE A 48 8.55 25.22 -10.45
N LYS A 49 9.64 25.66 -11.10
CA LYS A 49 9.55 26.54 -12.27
C LYS A 49 8.77 25.92 -13.43
N ILE A 50 8.90 24.60 -13.62
CA ILE A 50 8.11 23.90 -14.62
C ILE A 50 6.64 23.93 -14.23
N LEU A 51 6.30 23.59 -12.98
CA LEU A 51 4.92 23.66 -12.50
C LEU A 51 4.30 25.07 -12.68
N GLU A 52 5.06 26.11 -12.36
CA GLU A 52 4.66 27.51 -12.56
C GLU A 52 4.41 27.82 -14.05
N SER A 53 5.26 27.32 -14.95
CA SER A 53 5.15 27.54 -16.40
C SER A 53 3.94 26.85 -17.06
N LEU A 54 3.29 25.92 -16.38
CA LEU A 54 2.10 25.24 -16.88
C LEU A 54 0.85 26.12 -16.75
N GLU A 55 0.89 27.17 -15.92
CA GLU A 55 -0.20 28.14 -15.74
C GLU A 55 -1.55 27.46 -15.50
N ASP A 56 -2.54 27.63 -16.37
CA ASP A 56 -3.89 27.05 -16.22
C ASP A 56 -3.98 25.59 -16.67
N ARG A 57 -2.91 25.03 -17.24
CA ARG A 57 -2.86 23.64 -17.73
C ARG A 57 -2.42 22.66 -16.64
N ILE A 58 -2.58 23.00 -15.37
CA ILE A 58 -2.19 22.16 -14.24
C ILE A 58 -3.37 21.94 -13.30
N TRP A 59 -3.53 20.73 -12.80
CA TRP A 59 -4.61 20.38 -11.87
C TRP A 59 -4.24 19.18 -11.01
N ILE A 60 -4.82 19.07 -9.81
CA ILE A 60 -4.73 17.86 -8.98
C ILE A 60 -6.09 17.42 -8.44
N PRO A 61 -6.31 16.09 -8.30
CA PRO A 61 -7.45 15.55 -7.56
C PRO A 61 -7.52 16.09 -6.14
N HIS A 62 -8.73 16.22 -5.59
CA HIS A 62 -8.93 16.58 -4.18
C HIS A 62 -8.19 15.61 -3.25
N HIS A 63 -8.24 14.31 -3.55
CA HIS A 63 -7.59 13.31 -2.70
C HIS A 63 -6.06 13.44 -2.73
N VAL A 64 -5.47 13.84 -3.86
CA VAL A 64 -4.03 14.16 -3.95
C VAL A 64 -3.66 15.32 -3.04
N ALA A 65 -4.43 16.41 -3.09
CA ALA A 65 -4.19 17.57 -2.21
C ALA A 65 -4.32 17.18 -0.73
N LEU A 66 -5.33 16.37 -0.39
CA LEU A 66 -5.53 15.87 0.97
C LEU A 66 -4.33 15.03 1.45
N GLU A 67 -3.89 14.06 0.64
CA GLU A 67 -2.76 13.22 1.00
C GLU A 67 -1.46 14.02 1.12
N PHE A 68 -1.23 14.99 0.23
CA PHE A 68 -0.08 15.88 0.31
C PHE A 68 -0.06 16.63 1.64
N LYS A 69 -1.18 17.28 2.02
CA LYS A 69 -1.29 17.99 3.29
C LYS A 69 -1.05 17.04 4.47
N ARG A 70 -1.60 15.83 4.46
CA ARG A 70 -1.43 14.88 5.58
C ARG A 70 0.00 14.34 5.71
N ASN A 71 0.66 14.10 4.58
CA ASN A 71 1.91 13.34 4.55
C ASN A 71 3.18 14.21 4.44
N ARG A 72 3.05 15.52 4.16
CA ARG A 72 4.23 16.42 4.04
C ARG A 72 5.11 16.44 5.28
N LEU A 73 4.53 16.56 6.48
CA LEU A 73 5.28 16.61 7.73
C LEU A 73 6.00 15.29 8.03
N ILE A 74 5.37 14.17 7.66
CA ILE A 74 5.98 12.83 7.75
C ILE A 74 7.19 12.76 6.81
N THR A 75 7.08 13.33 5.61
CA THR A 75 8.17 13.35 4.63
C THR A 75 9.33 14.22 5.12
N ILE A 76 9.07 15.42 5.64
CA ILE A 76 10.07 16.31 6.25
C ILE A 76 10.79 15.58 7.40
N LYS A 77 10.02 14.96 8.30
CA LYS A 77 10.57 14.16 9.41
C LYS A 77 11.47 13.03 8.91
N SER A 78 11.04 12.30 7.88
CA SER A 78 11.79 11.16 7.36
C SER A 78 13.16 11.57 6.80
N ARG A 79 13.24 12.73 6.13
CA ARG A 79 14.50 13.29 5.63
C ARG A 79 15.46 13.65 6.77
N THR A 80 14.95 14.27 7.83
CA THR A 80 15.74 14.60 9.02
C THR A 80 16.26 13.35 9.71
N ASN A 81 15.40 12.32 9.86
CA ASN A 81 15.78 11.06 10.50
C ASN A 81 16.90 10.33 9.75
N LEU A 82 16.93 10.35 8.41
CA LEU A 82 18.02 9.74 7.65
C LEU A 82 19.39 10.36 7.97
N LEU A 83 19.43 11.68 8.18
CA LEU A 83 20.67 12.35 8.59
C LEU A 83 21.09 12.00 10.02
N ILE A 84 20.11 11.86 10.92
CA ILE A 84 20.37 11.38 12.29
C ILE A 84 20.93 9.96 12.26
N GLU A 85 20.33 9.05 11.48
CA GLU A 85 20.81 7.68 11.30
C GLU A 85 22.23 7.65 10.71
N ALA A 86 22.53 8.51 9.74
CA ALA A 86 23.88 8.64 9.18
C ALA A 86 24.90 9.08 10.24
N LYS A 87 24.54 10.06 11.09
CA LYS A 87 25.36 10.51 12.22
C LYS A 87 25.60 9.40 13.24
N GLU A 88 24.56 8.63 13.57
CA GLU A 88 24.66 7.47 14.46
C GLU A 88 25.57 6.38 13.88
N ALA A 89 25.47 6.11 12.58
CA ALA A 89 26.32 5.13 11.88
C ALA A 89 27.80 5.54 11.91
N ILE A 90 28.11 6.82 11.74
CA ILE A 90 29.47 7.36 11.88
C ILE A 90 29.99 7.15 13.31
N SER A 91 29.19 7.54 14.32
CA SER A 91 29.56 7.37 15.72
C SER A 91 29.77 5.90 16.09
N GLN A 92 28.92 4.99 15.59
CA GLN A 92 29.05 3.56 15.84
C GLN A 92 30.28 2.96 15.16
N SER A 93 30.59 3.38 13.94
CA SER A 93 31.80 2.97 13.21
C SER A 93 33.08 3.38 13.97
N GLN A 94 33.10 4.58 14.54
CA GLN A 94 34.17 5.05 15.41
C GLN A 94 34.37 4.15 16.63
N LYS A 95 33.28 3.87 17.37
CA LYS A 95 33.34 3.01 18.56
C LYS A 95 33.87 1.62 18.24
N THR A 96 33.37 1.02 17.15
CA THR A 96 33.78 -0.32 16.68
C THR A 96 35.26 -0.34 16.32
N LEU A 97 35.74 0.63 15.52
CA LEU A 97 37.16 0.71 15.15
C LEU A 97 38.06 0.82 16.38
N ILE A 98 37.72 1.70 17.33
CA ILE A 98 38.49 1.89 18.56
C ILE A 98 38.53 0.58 19.38
N ALA A 99 37.40 -0.12 19.48
CA ALA A 99 37.31 -1.39 20.21
C ALA A 99 38.17 -2.49 19.57
N GLU A 100 38.14 -2.65 18.25
CA GLU A 100 38.95 -3.64 17.54
C GLU A 100 40.45 -3.35 17.64
N LEU A 101 40.84 -2.08 17.51
CA LEU A 101 42.24 -1.67 17.72
C LEU A 101 42.73 -1.95 19.14
N ASN A 102 41.87 -1.83 20.15
CA ASN A 102 42.20 -2.17 21.53
C ASN A 102 42.40 -3.69 21.72
N LYS A 103 41.56 -4.52 21.10
CA LYS A 103 41.64 -6.00 21.20
C LYS A 103 42.93 -6.57 20.63
N LEU A 104 43.46 -5.97 19.56
CA LEU A 104 44.69 -6.45 18.92
C LEU A 104 45.94 -6.33 19.80
N GLN A 105 45.87 -5.55 20.90
CA GLN A 105 46.95 -5.31 21.86
C GLN A 105 48.29 -4.97 21.16
N ILE A 106 48.23 -4.23 20.05
CA ILE A 106 49.37 -3.93 19.15
C ILE A 106 50.55 -3.31 19.91
N LYS A 107 50.25 -2.45 20.89
CA LYS A 107 51.25 -1.87 21.80
C LYS A 107 52.02 -2.91 22.62
N LYS A 108 51.39 -4.01 23.01
CA LYS A 108 52.05 -5.12 23.72
C LYS A 108 52.83 -6.05 22.79
N LYS A 109 52.63 -5.94 21.47
CA LYS A 109 53.34 -6.74 20.46
C LYS A 109 54.56 -6.03 19.86
N HIS A 110 55.03 -4.94 20.48
CA HIS A 110 56.20 -4.14 20.05
C HIS A 110 56.15 -3.70 18.57
N SER A 111 54.95 -3.51 18.02
CA SER A 111 54.78 -2.99 16.66
C SER A 111 55.10 -1.49 16.62
N PRO A 112 55.74 -0.98 15.56
CA PRO A 112 56.03 0.45 15.40
C PRO A 112 54.78 1.30 15.06
N ILE A 113 53.61 0.69 14.90
CA ILE A 113 52.37 1.38 14.54
C ILE A 113 51.82 2.16 15.74
N ASP A 114 51.67 3.47 15.58
CA ASP A 114 51.03 4.36 16.56
C ASP A 114 49.50 4.27 16.48
N VAL A 115 48.95 3.35 17.27
CA VAL A 115 47.51 3.13 17.38
C VAL A 115 46.75 4.33 17.97
N ASP A 116 47.37 5.12 18.84
CA ASP A 116 46.68 6.27 19.45
C ASP A 116 46.52 7.39 18.44
N ASN A 117 47.53 7.64 17.60
CA ASN A 117 47.43 8.57 16.49
C ASN A 117 46.35 8.15 15.48
N ILE A 118 46.24 6.85 15.14
CA ILE A 118 45.16 6.35 14.26
C ILE A 118 43.79 6.64 14.86
N LYS A 119 43.59 6.34 16.15
CA LYS A 119 42.34 6.65 16.86
C LYS A 119 42.04 8.14 16.86
N GLY A 120 43.05 8.97 17.10
CA GLY A 120 42.94 10.43 17.07
C GLY A 120 42.48 10.96 15.72
N LYS A 121 43.11 10.50 14.63
CA LYS A 121 42.73 10.86 13.25
C LYS A 121 41.30 10.47 12.93
N PHE A 122 40.89 9.25 13.28
CA PHE A 122 39.52 8.80 13.02
C PHE A 122 38.51 9.58 13.86
N LYS A 123 38.86 9.95 15.11
CA LYS A 123 38.00 10.79 15.93
C LYS A 123 37.79 12.17 15.33
N ILE A 124 38.86 12.83 14.89
CA ILE A 124 38.76 14.15 14.23
C ILE A 124 37.85 14.05 13.00
N LEU A 125 38.09 13.06 12.13
CA LEU A 125 37.25 12.83 10.95
C LEU A 125 35.77 12.60 11.31
N SER A 126 35.51 11.76 12.31
CA SER A 126 34.15 11.48 12.79
C SER A 126 33.45 12.73 13.33
N ASP A 127 34.18 13.56 14.09
CA ASP A 127 33.67 14.80 14.68
C ASP A 127 33.38 15.83 13.58
N ASP A 128 34.24 15.94 12.56
CA ASP A 128 34.06 16.86 11.44
C ASP A 128 32.87 16.47 10.56
N LEU A 129 32.74 15.18 10.21
CA LEU A 129 31.57 14.67 9.47
C LEU A 129 30.27 14.86 10.27
N SER A 130 30.31 14.65 11.59
CA SER A 130 29.13 14.85 12.45
C SER A 130 28.69 16.32 12.46
N LYS A 131 29.64 17.27 12.47
CA LYS A 131 29.34 18.70 12.39
C LYS A 131 28.75 19.09 11.04
N GLU A 132 29.24 18.51 9.94
CA GLU A 132 28.69 18.75 8.61
C GLU A 132 27.22 18.30 8.53
N ILE A 133 26.90 17.14 9.10
CA ILE A 133 25.53 16.65 9.21
C ILE A 133 24.68 17.56 10.10
N ASP A 134 25.18 17.99 11.27
CA ASP A 134 24.45 18.90 12.17
C ASP A 134 24.14 20.24 11.51
N ASN A 135 25.11 20.80 10.77
CA ASN A 135 24.89 22.01 9.98
C ASN A 135 23.81 21.79 8.92
N THR A 136 23.85 20.66 8.21
CA THR A 136 22.85 20.31 7.20
C THR A 136 21.45 20.18 7.83
N ILE A 137 21.32 19.48 8.96
CA ILE A 137 20.05 19.36 9.70
C ILE A 137 19.53 20.75 10.11
N SER A 138 20.41 21.64 10.57
CA SER A 138 20.01 22.98 11.01
C SER A 138 19.46 23.87 9.90
N GLN A 139 19.84 23.58 8.65
CA GLN A 139 19.40 24.31 7.45
C GLN A 139 18.15 23.71 6.79
N GLN A 140 17.73 22.51 7.18
CA GLN A 140 16.54 21.86 6.62
C GLN A 140 15.25 22.52 7.10
N GLN A 141 14.21 22.38 6.28
CA GLN A 141 12.84 22.71 6.67
C GLN A 141 12.47 21.97 7.96
N LYS A 142 12.04 22.72 8.98
CA LYS A 142 11.53 22.15 10.22
C LYS A 142 10.02 22.02 10.20
N ILE A 143 9.50 21.13 11.04
CA ILE A 143 8.06 20.82 11.12
C ILE A 143 7.28 21.92 11.84
N ASP A 144 7.96 22.67 12.72
CA ASP A 144 7.41 23.74 13.56
C ASP A 144 7.67 25.15 13.03
N GLU A 145 8.26 25.25 11.84
CA GLU A 145 8.50 26.52 11.14
C GLU A 145 7.53 26.69 9.96
N PRO A 146 7.30 27.92 9.47
CA PRO A 146 6.60 28.13 8.20
C PRO A 146 7.20 27.28 7.09
N ASP A 147 6.37 26.77 6.19
CA ASP A 147 6.77 25.87 5.11
C ASP A 147 6.66 26.59 3.75
N PRO A 148 7.76 27.18 3.24
CA PRO A 148 7.73 27.94 2.00
C PRO A 148 7.47 27.05 0.77
N LEU A 149 7.72 25.74 0.86
CA LEU A 149 7.41 24.82 -0.23
C LEU A 149 5.90 24.58 -0.27
N GLU A 150 5.27 24.35 0.88
CA GLU A 150 3.81 24.26 0.99
C GLU A 150 3.14 25.53 0.43
N GLU A 151 3.59 26.71 0.82
CA GLU A 151 3.03 27.99 0.34
C GLU A 151 3.13 28.14 -1.18
N LYS A 152 4.26 27.73 -1.77
CA LYS A 152 4.44 27.73 -3.24
C LYS A 152 3.48 26.76 -3.92
N ILE A 153 3.37 25.53 -3.42
CA ILE A 153 2.46 24.52 -3.97
C ILE A 153 1.01 25.00 -3.86
N ASP A 154 0.61 25.56 -2.72
CA ASP A 154 -0.73 26.13 -2.53
C ASP A 154 -1.01 27.27 -3.52
N THR A 155 -0.01 28.09 -3.81
CA THR A 155 -0.14 29.17 -4.81
C THR A 155 -0.29 28.63 -6.23
N ILE A 156 0.53 27.65 -6.63
CA ILE A 156 0.50 27.04 -7.97
C ILE A 156 -0.85 26.38 -8.24
N PHE A 157 -1.36 25.63 -7.26
CA PHE A 157 -2.61 24.87 -7.37
C PHE A 157 -3.83 25.63 -6.86
N ASN A 158 -3.71 26.92 -6.56
CA ASN A 158 -4.85 27.72 -6.14
C ASN A 158 -5.95 27.70 -7.22
N SER A 159 -7.17 27.31 -6.83
CA SER A 159 -8.31 27.09 -7.74
C SER A 159 -8.12 26.00 -8.80
N LYS A 160 -7.10 25.14 -8.65
CA LYS A 160 -6.76 24.04 -9.56
C LYS A 160 -6.74 22.68 -8.84
N VAL A 161 -7.57 22.56 -7.79
CA VAL A 161 -7.81 21.33 -7.05
C VAL A 161 -9.22 20.85 -7.36
N GLY A 162 -9.40 19.53 -7.46
CA GLY A 162 -10.71 18.91 -7.61
C GLY A 162 -11.70 19.30 -6.52
N SER A 163 -12.99 19.15 -6.82
CA SER A 163 -14.06 19.49 -5.88
C SER A 163 -13.95 18.71 -4.57
N ALA A 164 -14.12 19.40 -3.43
CA ALA A 164 -14.21 18.79 -2.11
C ALA A 164 -15.62 18.23 -1.80
N ASN A 165 -16.58 18.34 -2.72
CA ASN A 165 -17.97 17.97 -2.50
C ASN A 165 -18.24 16.46 -2.64
N TYR A 166 -17.43 15.64 -1.98
CA TYR A 166 -17.71 14.22 -1.81
C TYR A 166 -18.50 14.03 -0.53
N THR A 167 -19.60 13.29 -0.58
CA THR A 167 -20.30 12.84 0.63
C THR A 167 -19.83 11.44 1.01
N GLN A 168 -20.07 11.02 2.26
CA GLN A 168 -19.74 9.66 2.68
C GLN A 168 -20.45 8.63 1.78
N GLU A 169 -21.69 8.90 1.38
CA GLU A 169 -22.45 8.01 0.49
C GLU A 169 -21.79 7.89 -0.90
N LYS A 170 -21.26 8.99 -1.44
CA LYS A 170 -20.53 8.96 -2.73
C LYS A 170 -19.24 8.17 -2.60
N ILE A 171 -18.48 8.35 -1.52
CA ILE A 171 -17.25 7.61 -1.25
C ILE A 171 -17.52 6.12 -1.07
N ASP A 172 -18.52 5.75 -0.28
CA ASP A 172 -18.89 4.35 -0.05
C ASP A 172 -19.36 3.66 -1.33
N ALA A 173 -20.07 4.38 -2.21
CA ALA A 173 -20.44 3.87 -3.53
C ALA A 173 -19.20 3.61 -4.40
N LEU A 174 -18.23 4.52 -4.41
CA LEU A 174 -16.96 4.32 -5.12
C LEU A 174 -16.19 3.11 -4.55
N TYR A 175 -16.18 2.93 -3.22
CA TYR A 175 -15.50 1.80 -2.57
C TYR A 175 -16.13 0.45 -2.90
N LYS A 176 -17.44 0.37 -3.06
CA LYS A 176 -18.10 -0.85 -3.56
C LYS A 176 -17.62 -1.22 -4.97
N ASN A 177 -17.47 -0.23 -5.85
CA ASN A 177 -16.93 -0.45 -7.19
C ASN A 177 -15.45 -0.84 -7.16
N ALA A 178 -14.66 -0.18 -6.31
CA ALA A 178 -13.24 -0.49 -6.10
C ALA A 178 -13.07 -1.94 -5.63
N GLN A 179 -13.86 -2.36 -4.64
CA GLN A 179 -13.84 -3.73 -4.11
C GLN A 179 -14.14 -4.77 -5.21
N ALA A 180 -15.12 -4.50 -6.08
CA ALA A 180 -15.42 -5.39 -7.20
C ALA A 180 -14.25 -5.46 -8.21
N LYS A 181 -13.63 -4.32 -8.54
CA LYS A 181 -12.45 -4.26 -9.42
C LYS A 181 -11.25 -4.98 -8.82
N TYR A 182 -10.99 -4.80 -7.52
CA TYR A 182 -9.84 -5.39 -6.83
C TYR A 182 -9.92 -6.92 -6.77
N LYS A 183 -11.11 -7.49 -6.52
CA LYS A 183 -11.36 -8.94 -6.59
C LYS A 183 -10.98 -9.54 -7.94
N LEU A 184 -11.12 -8.76 -9.01
CA LEU A 184 -10.77 -9.14 -10.38
C LEU A 184 -9.37 -8.69 -10.80
N LYS A 185 -8.61 -8.06 -9.89
CA LYS A 185 -7.28 -7.46 -10.14
C LYS A 185 -7.29 -6.45 -11.29
N ILE A 186 -8.35 -5.65 -11.36
CA ILE A 186 -8.50 -4.57 -12.34
C ILE A 186 -7.88 -3.30 -11.75
N SER A 187 -7.05 -2.64 -12.55
CA SER A 187 -6.33 -1.40 -12.23
C SER A 187 -7.24 -0.17 -11.99
N PRO A 188 -6.72 0.87 -11.29
CA PRO A 188 -5.52 0.89 -10.46
C PRO A 188 -5.83 0.56 -8.99
N GLY A 189 -4.80 0.24 -8.20
CA GLY A 189 -4.83 0.19 -6.74
C GLY A 189 -5.05 -1.20 -6.12
N TYR A 190 -5.30 -2.25 -6.91
CA TYR A 190 -5.64 -3.58 -6.37
C TYR A 190 -4.51 -4.19 -5.51
N LEU A 191 -3.27 -3.74 -5.68
CA LEU A 191 -2.14 -4.22 -4.88
C LEU A 191 -2.15 -3.67 -3.44
N ASP A 192 -2.91 -2.61 -3.21
CA ASP A 192 -3.04 -1.95 -1.92
C ASP A 192 -4.21 -2.48 -1.08
N GLU A 193 -4.89 -3.55 -1.53
CA GLU A 193 -6.03 -4.16 -0.83
C GLU A 193 -5.76 -4.48 0.65
N LYS A 194 -4.50 -4.75 1.01
CA LYS A 194 -4.06 -5.08 2.38
C LYS A 194 -3.87 -3.85 3.29
N LYS A 195 -4.09 -2.63 2.81
CA LYS A 195 -3.95 -1.39 3.60
C LYS A 195 -5.27 -1.08 4.32
N ASP A 196 -5.44 -1.60 5.53
CA ASP A 196 -6.66 -1.39 6.33
C ASP A 196 -6.67 -0.08 7.15
N GLU A 197 -5.68 0.79 6.93
CA GLU A 197 -5.64 2.11 7.55
C GLU A 197 -6.78 3.00 7.03
N VAL A 198 -7.37 3.77 7.95
CA VAL A 198 -8.37 4.79 7.64
C VAL A 198 -7.82 6.19 7.92
N CYS A 199 -8.33 7.17 7.20
CA CYS A 199 -8.14 8.57 7.53
C CYS A 199 -9.47 9.33 7.49
N VAL A 200 -9.55 10.42 8.25
CA VAL A 200 -10.73 11.27 8.32
C VAL A 200 -10.35 12.67 7.89
N ASP A 201 -11.18 13.25 7.04
CA ASP A 201 -11.10 14.64 6.61
C ASP A 201 -12.51 15.19 6.38
N ASN A 202 -12.79 16.39 6.90
CA ASN A 202 -14.11 17.02 6.82
C ASN A 202 -15.30 16.09 7.20
N GLN A 203 -15.13 15.28 8.25
CA GLN A 203 -16.11 14.28 8.73
C GLN A 203 -16.37 13.11 7.75
N ILE A 204 -15.57 12.98 6.70
CA ILE A 204 -15.61 11.86 5.76
C ILE A 204 -14.49 10.88 6.12
N VAL A 205 -14.82 9.59 6.14
CA VAL A 205 -13.89 8.51 6.38
C VAL A 205 -13.42 7.95 5.03
N TYR A 206 -12.11 7.95 4.83
CA TYR A 206 -11.45 7.39 3.68
C TYR A 206 -10.66 6.14 4.08
N GLN A 207 -10.76 5.08 3.27
CA GLN A 207 -9.96 3.87 3.43
C GLN A 207 -8.73 3.96 2.53
N LYS A 208 -7.52 3.85 3.11
CA LYS A 208 -6.28 4.06 2.35
C LYS A 208 -6.06 3.03 1.24
N LYS A 209 -6.59 1.81 1.36
CA LYS A 209 -6.55 0.80 0.27
C LYS A 209 -7.22 1.24 -1.02
N TYR A 210 -8.15 2.20 -0.97
CA TYR A 210 -8.87 2.71 -2.14
C TYR A 210 -8.40 4.08 -2.60
N ALA A 211 -7.27 4.59 -2.08
CA ALA A 211 -6.76 5.92 -2.42
C ALA A 211 -6.44 6.04 -3.92
N ASP A 212 -5.65 5.12 -4.48
CA ASP A 212 -5.29 5.08 -5.91
C ASP A 212 -6.55 5.06 -6.80
N TYR A 213 -7.53 4.22 -6.46
CA TYR A 213 -8.79 4.16 -7.20
C TYR A 213 -9.58 5.48 -7.10
N LEU A 214 -9.65 6.09 -5.93
CA LEU A 214 -10.36 7.35 -5.72
C LEU A 214 -9.70 8.49 -6.51
N ILE A 215 -8.36 8.60 -6.49
CA ILE A 215 -7.59 9.54 -7.29
C ILE A 215 -7.92 9.35 -8.77
N TRP A 216 -7.88 8.11 -9.26
CA TRP A 216 -8.18 7.80 -10.65
C TRP A 216 -9.62 8.18 -11.04
N GLN A 217 -10.62 7.88 -10.21
CA GLN A 217 -12.01 8.28 -10.48
C GLN A 217 -12.18 9.81 -10.49
N GLN A 218 -11.49 10.53 -9.61
CA GLN A 218 -11.52 12.00 -9.61
C GLN A 218 -10.94 12.58 -10.91
N ILE A 219 -9.88 11.96 -11.46
CA ILE A 219 -9.31 12.34 -12.75
C ILE A 219 -10.34 12.13 -13.86
N LEU A 220 -10.91 10.92 -13.96
CA LEU A 220 -11.89 10.59 -15.00
C LEU A 220 -13.12 11.51 -14.94
N ASP A 221 -13.67 11.75 -13.75
CA ASP A 221 -14.80 12.66 -13.53
C ASP A 221 -14.47 14.06 -14.05
N HIS A 222 -13.32 14.62 -13.66
CA HIS A 222 -12.92 15.98 -14.02
C HIS A 222 -12.70 16.13 -15.53
N VAL A 223 -11.94 15.20 -16.11
CA VAL A 223 -11.59 15.20 -17.54
C VAL A 223 -12.86 15.10 -18.40
N LYS A 224 -13.80 14.25 -18.00
CA LYS A 224 -15.08 14.10 -18.68
C LYS A 224 -15.95 15.35 -18.53
N GLU A 225 -16.10 15.88 -17.32
CA GLU A 225 -16.93 17.07 -17.06
C GLU A 225 -16.45 18.30 -17.83
N LYS A 226 -15.12 18.45 -17.98
CA LYS A 226 -14.50 19.57 -18.70
C LYS A 226 -14.25 19.28 -20.19
N GLU A 227 -14.65 18.10 -20.68
CA GLU A 227 -14.48 17.64 -22.06
C GLU A 227 -13.03 17.72 -22.56
N LEU A 228 -12.06 17.47 -21.69
CA LEU A 228 -10.64 17.62 -21.99
C LEU A 228 -10.15 16.49 -22.89
N LYS A 229 -9.39 16.84 -23.93
CA LYS A 229 -8.97 15.89 -24.97
C LYS A 229 -7.53 15.41 -24.86
N HIS A 230 -6.67 16.13 -24.15
CA HIS A 230 -5.26 15.78 -24.02
C HIS A 230 -4.86 15.85 -22.55
N ILE A 231 -4.35 14.74 -22.01
CA ILE A 231 -4.09 14.58 -20.59
C ILE A 231 -2.70 13.99 -20.41
N ILE A 232 -1.92 14.59 -19.52
CA ILE A 232 -0.65 14.05 -19.03
C ILE A 232 -0.79 13.79 -17.54
N PHE A 233 -0.65 12.54 -17.12
CA PHE A 233 -0.61 12.17 -15.70
C PHE A 233 0.81 11.82 -15.27
N VAL A 234 1.27 12.43 -14.18
CA VAL A 234 2.63 12.25 -13.66
C VAL A 234 2.56 11.55 -12.31
N THR A 235 3.14 10.35 -12.23
CA THR A 235 3.21 9.52 -11.01
C THR A 235 4.51 8.72 -10.95
N ASP A 236 5.13 8.68 -9.78
CA ASP A 236 6.28 7.80 -9.49
C ASP A 236 5.84 6.40 -9.02
N ASP A 237 4.53 6.10 -8.98
CA ASP A 237 4.04 4.76 -8.69
C ASP A 237 4.41 3.85 -9.85
N ASN A 238 5.24 2.83 -9.61
CA ASN A 238 5.73 1.91 -10.62
C ASN A 238 5.16 0.50 -10.46
N LYS A 239 4.12 0.35 -9.65
CA LYS A 239 3.50 -0.94 -9.39
C LYS A 239 2.91 -1.54 -10.67
N GLU A 240 2.78 -2.87 -10.67
CA GLU A 240 2.26 -3.63 -11.81
C GLU A 240 0.77 -3.38 -12.09
N ASP A 241 0.03 -2.75 -11.19
CA ASP A 241 -1.36 -2.35 -11.39
C ASP A 241 -1.49 -0.99 -12.11
N TRP A 242 -0.41 -0.23 -12.25
CA TRP A 242 -0.41 1.00 -13.06
C TRP A 242 0.22 0.79 -14.44
N TRP A 243 1.24 -0.06 -14.52
CA TRP A 243 2.08 -0.20 -15.71
C TRP A 243 2.07 -1.60 -16.30
N LEU A 244 2.06 -1.65 -17.62
CA LEU A 244 2.41 -2.83 -18.41
C LEU A 244 3.86 -2.69 -18.85
N GLU A 245 4.73 -3.56 -18.33
CA GLU A 245 6.13 -3.66 -18.76
C GLU A 245 6.35 -4.92 -19.59
N VAL A 246 6.96 -4.76 -20.77
CA VAL A 246 7.37 -5.86 -21.65
C VAL A 246 8.87 -5.79 -21.86
N ALA A 247 9.58 -6.85 -21.48
CA ALA A 247 11.01 -6.97 -21.71
C ALA A 247 11.29 -7.14 -23.22
N VAL A 248 12.16 -6.30 -23.75
CA VAL A 248 12.61 -6.32 -25.15
C VAL A 248 14.09 -6.67 -25.14
N SER A 249 14.40 -7.91 -25.48
CA SER A 249 15.77 -8.40 -25.60
C SER A 249 16.26 -8.25 -27.04
N ASN A 250 17.25 -7.39 -27.24
CA ASN A 250 18.06 -7.36 -28.46
C ASN A 250 19.45 -7.94 -28.14
N SER A 251 20.16 -8.42 -29.16
CA SER A 251 21.37 -9.26 -29.06
C SER A 251 22.46 -8.73 -28.10
N ASN A 252 22.47 -7.43 -27.79
CA ASN A 252 23.43 -6.78 -26.87
C ASN A 252 22.77 -5.87 -25.80
N SER A 253 21.44 -5.83 -25.68
CA SER A 253 20.76 -4.96 -24.70
C SER A 253 19.38 -5.48 -24.33
N GLN A 254 19.09 -5.55 -23.03
CA GLN A 254 17.75 -5.75 -22.51
C GLN A 254 17.14 -4.38 -22.20
N THR A 255 16.13 -3.98 -22.99
CA THR A 255 15.34 -2.77 -22.74
C THR A 255 13.95 -3.18 -22.24
N LYS A 256 13.23 -2.27 -21.61
CA LYS A 256 11.84 -2.49 -21.22
C LYS A 256 10.96 -1.50 -21.95
N HIS A 257 9.97 -1.98 -22.68
CA HIS A 257 8.87 -1.15 -23.14
C HIS A 257 7.87 -1.01 -21.99
N ARG A 258 7.51 0.22 -21.64
CA ARG A 258 6.60 0.54 -20.54
C ARG A 258 5.48 1.42 -21.06
N GLN A 259 4.24 1.04 -20.75
CA GLN A 259 3.03 1.81 -21.06
C GLN A 259 2.04 1.69 -19.88
N PRO A 260 1.06 2.59 -19.76
CA PRO A 260 -0.04 2.40 -18.81
C PRO A 260 -0.77 1.08 -19.08
N LYS A 261 -1.40 0.54 -18.04
CA LYS A 261 -2.26 -0.63 -18.18
C LYS A 261 -3.37 -0.39 -19.21
N PRO A 262 -3.67 -1.36 -20.10
CA PRO A 262 -4.74 -1.23 -21.08
C PRO A 262 -6.09 -0.85 -20.48
N GLU A 263 -6.37 -1.28 -19.25
CA GLU A 263 -7.58 -0.94 -18.49
C GLU A 263 -7.65 0.56 -18.17
N LEU A 264 -6.53 1.20 -17.83
CA LEU A 264 -6.45 2.63 -17.59
C LEU A 264 -6.62 3.43 -18.88
N LEU A 265 -6.03 2.93 -19.97
CA LEU A 265 -6.20 3.53 -21.30
C LEU A 265 -7.65 3.41 -21.78
N ASP A 266 -8.32 2.29 -21.51
CA ASP A 266 -9.74 2.09 -21.81
C ASP A 266 -10.64 3.03 -21.01
N ASP A 267 -10.38 3.21 -19.71
CA ASP A 267 -11.05 4.21 -18.87
C ASP A 267 -10.91 5.62 -19.49
N MET A 268 -9.69 6.04 -19.87
CA MET A 268 -9.45 7.36 -20.46
C MET A 268 -10.13 7.55 -21.83
N TYR A 269 -9.96 6.59 -22.74
CA TYR A 269 -10.44 6.73 -24.11
C TYR A 269 -11.95 6.53 -24.22
N ASN A 270 -12.51 5.54 -23.53
CA ASN A 270 -13.91 5.15 -23.71
C ASN A 270 -14.83 5.72 -22.64
N HIS A 271 -14.37 5.88 -21.39
CA HIS A 271 -15.23 6.42 -20.32
C HIS A 271 -15.13 7.95 -20.21
N ALA A 272 -13.91 8.49 -20.29
CA ALA A 272 -13.64 9.93 -20.19
C ALA A 272 -13.56 10.66 -21.55
N GLU A 273 -13.63 9.93 -22.66
CA GLU A 273 -13.64 10.48 -24.03
C GLU A 273 -12.41 11.35 -24.37
N VAL A 274 -11.26 10.94 -23.82
CA VAL A 274 -9.95 11.57 -24.07
C VAL A 274 -9.42 11.14 -25.44
N GLU A 275 -8.84 12.08 -26.17
CA GLU A 275 -8.11 11.76 -27.38
C GLU A 275 -6.72 11.26 -27.03
N ASN A 276 -5.89 12.04 -26.35
CA ASN A 276 -4.51 11.63 -26.08
C ASN A 276 -4.25 11.56 -24.57
N PHE A 277 -3.75 10.43 -24.10
CA PHE A 277 -3.35 10.23 -22.72
C PHE A 277 -1.88 9.81 -22.69
N LEU A 278 -1.07 10.53 -21.91
CA LEU A 278 0.30 10.14 -21.61
C LEU A 278 0.48 10.02 -20.10
N MET A 279 1.30 9.05 -19.70
CA MET A 279 1.66 8.84 -18.30
C MET A 279 3.18 8.83 -18.16
N TYR A 280 3.69 9.59 -17.19
CA TYR A 280 5.13 9.72 -16.94
C TYR A 280 5.44 9.57 -15.45
N ASP A 281 6.67 9.15 -15.15
CA ASP A 281 7.26 9.40 -13.85
C ASP A 281 7.99 10.74 -13.84
N ALA A 282 8.50 11.17 -12.68
CA ALA A 282 9.14 12.47 -12.53
C ALA A 282 10.33 12.67 -13.48
N GLU A 283 11.16 11.63 -13.66
CA GLU A 283 12.34 11.68 -14.53
C GLU A 283 11.95 11.92 -16.00
N PHE A 284 11.00 11.15 -16.52
CA PHE A 284 10.53 11.34 -17.90
C PHE A 284 9.76 12.65 -18.08
N PHE A 285 8.96 13.07 -17.10
CA PHE A 285 8.28 14.36 -17.13
C PHE A 285 9.29 15.52 -17.24
N LEU A 286 10.34 15.50 -16.42
CA LEU A 286 11.40 16.53 -16.46
C LEU A 286 12.16 16.51 -17.78
N LYS A 287 12.51 15.33 -18.27
CA LYS A 287 13.19 15.16 -19.57
C LYS A 287 12.35 15.74 -20.71
N TYR A 288 11.07 15.38 -20.79
CA TYR A 288 10.20 15.84 -21.85
C TYR A 288 9.75 17.30 -21.67
N SER A 289 9.75 17.83 -20.45
CA SER A 289 9.59 19.27 -20.22
C SER A 289 10.74 20.07 -20.84
N ARG A 290 11.97 19.55 -20.77
CA ARG A 290 13.11 20.15 -21.48
C ARG A 290 12.92 20.10 -23.00
N ASP A 291 12.48 18.97 -23.53
CA ASP A 291 12.37 18.75 -24.97
C ASP A 291 11.21 19.56 -25.60
N TYR A 292 10.03 19.56 -24.97
CA TYR A 292 8.81 20.15 -25.55
C TYR A 292 8.43 21.52 -24.97
N LEU A 293 8.71 21.77 -23.69
CA LEU A 293 8.43 23.08 -23.06
C LEU A 293 9.66 24.00 -23.04
N ARG A 294 10.81 23.52 -23.52
CA ARG A 294 12.11 24.23 -23.46
C ARG A 294 12.48 24.65 -22.03
N ALA A 295 12.06 23.87 -21.05
CA ALA A 295 12.39 24.10 -19.65
C ALA A 295 13.90 23.91 -19.41
N SER A 296 14.46 24.72 -18.52
CA SER A 296 15.86 24.56 -18.09
C SER A 296 15.94 23.44 -17.04
N VAL A 297 16.29 22.24 -17.47
CA VAL A 297 16.46 21.07 -16.59
C VAL A 297 17.89 20.53 -16.70
N SER A 298 18.58 20.48 -15.57
CA SER A 298 19.92 19.92 -15.43
C SER A 298 19.93 18.39 -15.47
N GLU A 299 21.04 17.78 -15.89
CA GLU A 299 21.17 16.31 -15.86
C GLU A 299 21.18 15.77 -14.43
N GLU A 300 21.72 16.55 -13.49
CA GLU A 300 21.69 16.27 -12.06
C GLU A 300 20.26 16.15 -11.53
N THR A 301 19.35 17.03 -11.97
CA THR A 301 17.93 17.00 -11.60
C THR A 301 17.23 15.76 -12.15
N LEU A 302 17.54 15.35 -13.39
CA LEU A 302 17.01 14.10 -13.97
C LEU A 302 17.49 12.88 -13.18
N GLN A 303 18.78 12.82 -12.88
CA GLN A 303 19.38 11.74 -12.12
C GLN A 303 18.78 11.65 -10.70
N GLU A 304 18.65 12.77 -10.00
CA GLU A 304 18.09 12.80 -8.64
C GLU A 304 16.62 12.34 -8.61
N ALA A 305 15.82 12.75 -9.59
CA ALA A 305 14.44 12.28 -9.71
C ALA A 305 14.39 10.75 -9.90
N GLY A 306 15.23 10.21 -10.79
CA GLY A 306 15.35 8.78 -11.05
C GLY A 306 15.80 7.98 -9.83
N GLU A 307 16.81 8.47 -9.09
CA GLU A 307 17.37 7.85 -7.88
C GLU A 307 16.38 7.88 -6.72
N THR A 308 15.71 9.02 -6.49
CA THR A 308 14.69 9.17 -5.42
C THR A 308 13.58 8.14 -5.58
N ARG A 309 13.07 7.98 -6.82
CA ARG A 309 12.07 6.96 -7.16
C ARG A 309 12.61 5.55 -6.87
N GLN A 310 13.82 5.22 -7.30
CA GLN A 310 14.41 3.89 -7.07
C GLN A 310 14.55 3.58 -5.57
N LEU A 311 15.03 4.54 -4.77
CA LEU A 311 15.20 4.39 -3.33
C LEU A 311 13.86 4.10 -2.62
N LEU A 312 12.81 4.83 -3.00
CA LEU A 312 11.47 4.64 -2.44
C LEU A 312 10.91 3.25 -2.76
N ASN A 313 11.06 2.80 -4.01
CA ASN A 313 10.59 1.48 -4.43
C ASN A 313 11.34 0.34 -3.73
N GLN A 314 12.66 0.48 -3.53
CA GLN A 314 13.44 -0.48 -2.76
C GLN A 314 12.99 -0.53 -1.29
N THR A 315 12.72 0.63 -0.69
CA THR A 315 12.26 0.73 0.70
C THR A 315 10.90 0.06 0.87
N MET A 316 9.95 0.32 -0.04
CA MET A 316 8.62 -0.32 -0.05
C MET A 316 8.72 -1.83 -0.23
N ASN A 317 9.54 -2.31 -1.17
CA ASN A 317 9.77 -3.74 -1.39
C ASN A 317 10.35 -4.44 -0.16
N ASN A 318 11.33 -3.81 0.50
CA ASN A 318 11.93 -4.35 1.73
C ASN A 318 10.91 -4.41 2.88
N GLN A 319 10.06 -3.39 3.03
CA GLN A 319 8.99 -3.38 4.03
C GLN A 319 7.94 -4.46 3.73
N PHE A 320 7.54 -4.60 2.47
CA PHE A 320 6.62 -5.66 2.03
C PHE A 320 7.16 -7.05 2.36
N GLN A 321 8.44 -7.32 2.05
CA GLN A 321 9.08 -8.60 2.38
C GLN A 321 9.13 -8.85 3.91
N ARG A 322 9.38 -7.82 4.72
CA ARG A 322 9.34 -7.93 6.19
C ARG A 322 7.92 -8.24 6.69
N ASN A 323 6.92 -7.53 6.19
CA ASN A 323 5.51 -7.76 6.56
C ASN A 323 5.03 -9.14 6.14
N GLN A 324 5.44 -9.64 4.97
CA GLN A 324 5.12 -11.00 4.52
C GLN A 324 5.70 -12.06 5.48
N LYS A 325 6.95 -11.88 5.93
CA LYS A 325 7.57 -12.75 6.95
C LYS A 325 6.84 -12.69 8.29
N ALA A 326 6.46 -11.48 8.74
CA ALA A 326 5.71 -11.30 9.98
C ALA A 326 4.32 -11.99 9.93
N ASN A 327 3.58 -11.84 8.82
CA ASN A 327 2.29 -12.50 8.62
C ASN A 327 2.42 -14.03 8.57
N SER A 328 3.47 -14.55 7.92
CA SER A 328 3.77 -15.99 7.93
C SER A 328 4.03 -16.50 9.35
N TYR A 329 4.74 -15.73 10.18
CA TYR A 329 5.00 -16.09 11.57
C TYR A 329 3.73 -16.06 12.42
N LEU A 330 2.88 -15.03 12.28
CA LEU A 330 1.59 -14.94 12.98
C LEU A 330 0.65 -16.10 12.62
N LYS A 331 0.61 -16.50 11.34
CA LYS A 331 -0.18 -17.67 10.91
C LYS A 331 0.29 -18.96 11.58
N MET A 332 1.61 -19.17 11.67
CA MET A 332 2.19 -20.31 12.35
C MET A 332 1.91 -20.29 13.87
N LEU A 333 1.99 -19.11 14.50
CA LEU A 333 1.68 -18.94 15.92
C LEU A 333 0.21 -19.28 16.21
N ARG A 334 -0.73 -18.80 15.39
CA ARG A 334 -2.16 -19.13 15.49
C ARG A 334 -2.42 -20.62 15.36
N ALA A 335 -1.78 -21.28 14.39
CA ALA A 335 -1.90 -22.72 14.19
C ALA A 335 -1.38 -23.51 15.41
N ASN A 336 -0.25 -23.10 15.99
CA ASN A 336 0.29 -23.73 17.20
C ASN A 336 -0.63 -23.54 18.40
N ILE A 337 -1.22 -22.35 18.59
CA ILE A 337 -2.20 -22.11 19.65
C ILE A 337 -3.44 -23.01 19.49
N LYS A 338 -3.94 -23.18 18.25
CA LYS A 338 -5.05 -24.11 17.96
C LYS A 338 -4.66 -25.56 18.29
N LEU A 339 -3.45 -25.98 17.92
CA LEU A 339 -2.93 -27.31 18.20
C LEU A 339 -2.82 -27.59 19.71
N GLU A 340 -2.26 -26.66 20.49
CA GLU A 340 -2.13 -26.84 21.94
C GLU A 340 -3.49 -26.88 22.62
N ARG A 341 -4.44 -26.03 22.22
CA ARG A 341 -5.82 -26.09 22.74
C ARG A 341 -6.53 -27.40 22.41
N PHE A 342 -6.30 -27.97 21.24
CA PHE A 342 -6.81 -29.29 20.86
C PHE A 342 -6.18 -30.43 21.69
N LYS A 343 -4.89 -30.31 22.05
CA LYS A 343 -4.24 -31.29 22.94
C LYS A 343 -4.79 -31.20 24.37
N GLU A 344 -4.91 -29.99 24.92
CA GLU A 344 -5.50 -29.74 26.25
C GLU A 344 -6.96 -30.23 26.34
N SER A 345 -7.68 -30.24 25.22
CA SER A 345 -9.06 -30.73 25.18
C SER A 345 -9.17 -32.26 25.18
N LEU A 346 -8.13 -32.98 24.75
CA LEU A 346 -8.07 -34.45 24.79
C LEU A 346 -7.81 -35.02 26.22
N GLU A 347 -7.37 -34.18 27.16
CA GLU A 347 -7.08 -34.58 28.55
C GLU A 347 -8.32 -34.56 29.47
N PHE A 348 -9.49 -34.13 28.97
CA PHE A 348 -10.75 -34.11 29.71
C PHE A 348 -11.71 -35.18 29.17
N GLU A 349 -12.44 -35.86 30.07
CA GLU A 349 -13.39 -36.92 29.73
C GLU A 349 -14.26 -36.52 28.54
N ASN A 350 -14.22 -37.36 27.50
CA ASN A 350 -15.09 -37.27 26.33
C ASN A 350 -16.53 -37.08 26.82
N TYR A 351 -17.22 -36.07 26.28
CA TYR A 351 -18.64 -36.22 26.05
C TYR A 351 -18.77 -37.50 25.22
N ASP A 352 -19.42 -38.54 25.76
CA ASP A 352 -19.76 -39.74 25.00
C ASP A 352 -20.67 -39.28 23.85
N SER A 353 -20.05 -38.94 22.72
CA SER A 353 -20.77 -38.64 21.49
C SER A 353 -21.71 -39.80 21.23
N PHE A 354 -22.96 -39.52 20.87
CA PHE A 354 -23.94 -40.54 20.46
C PHE A 354 -23.60 -41.16 19.08
N SER A 355 -22.32 -41.38 18.80
CA SER A 355 -21.80 -41.77 17.50
C SER A 355 -20.81 -42.92 17.63
N SER A 356 -21.33 -44.09 17.98
CA SER A 356 -20.76 -45.33 17.47
C SER A 356 -21.88 -46.19 16.86
N ASN A 357 -22.00 -46.09 15.54
CA ASN A 357 -22.73 -46.99 14.62
C ASN A 357 -24.27 -47.00 14.70
N ASP A 358 -24.93 -46.20 13.85
CA ASP A 358 -25.85 -46.67 12.78
C ASP A 358 -26.72 -45.51 12.26
N LYS A 359 -27.20 -45.61 11.02
CA LYS A 359 -28.07 -44.63 10.34
C LYS A 359 -29.28 -44.25 11.21
N HIS A 360 -29.21 -43.11 11.90
CA HIS A 360 -30.28 -42.67 12.80
C HIS A 360 -31.20 -41.66 12.12
N ILE A 361 -32.49 -41.98 12.15
CA ILE A 361 -33.58 -41.04 11.87
C ILE A 361 -33.69 -40.13 13.10
N MET A 362 -33.42 -38.84 12.92
CA MET A 362 -33.45 -37.85 14.01
C MET A 362 -34.82 -37.19 14.17
N HIS A 363 -35.08 -36.69 15.38
CA HIS A 363 -36.25 -35.88 15.69
C HIS A 363 -36.17 -34.52 14.97
N CYS A 364 -37.21 -34.19 14.22
CA CYS A 364 -37.39 -32.86 13.65
C CYS A 364 -38.18 -31.99 14.62
N SER A 365 -37.55 -30.92 15.13
CA SER A 365 -38.16 -29.98 16.05
C SER A 365 -39.34 -29.19 15.44
N GLU A 366 -39.37 -29.02 14.11
CA GLU A 366 -40.47 -28.28 13.46
C GLU A 366 -41.74 -29.10 13.24
N CYS A 367 -41.62 -30.38 12.89
CA CYS A 367 -42.79 -31.23 12.62
C CYS A 367 -43.07 -32.25 13.73
N ASP A 368 -42.29 -32.19 14.82
CA ASP A 368 -42.39 -33.00 16.03
C ASP A 368 -42.40 -34.52 15.75
N LYS A 369 -41.58 -34.94 14.77
CA LYS A 369 -41.48 -36.33 14.30
C LYS A 369 -40.06 -36.76 14.05
N ASN A 370 -39.76 -38.02 14.35
CA ASN A 370 -38.51 -38.68 13.94
C ASN A 370 -38.52 -38.87 12.42
N SER A 371 -37.95 -37.91 11.71
CA SER A 371 -38.11 -37.78 10.26
C SER A 371 -36.94 -37.08 9.56
N MET A 372 -35.90 -36.71 10.30
CA MET A 372 -34.66 -36.19 9.74
C MET A 372 -33.74 -37.33 9.34
N ILE A 373 -33.27 -37.33 8.09
CA ILE A 373 -32.37 -38.34 7.53
C ILE A 373 -31.15 -37.67 6.88
N PRO A 374 -30.03 -38.37 6.66
CA PRO A 374 -28.87 -37.81 5.98
C PRO A 374 -29.22 -37.35 4.55
N GLU A 375 -28.77 -36.15 4.17
CA GLU A 375 -28.94 -35.58 2.83
C GLU A 375 -27.69 -34.78 2.45
N ASP A 376 -26.95 -35.21 1.43
CA ASP A 376 -25.65 -34.66 1.05
C ASP A 376 -25.71 -33.20 0.58
N LYS A 377 -26.90 -32.72 0.22
CA LYS A 377 -27.13 -31.33 -0.22
C LYS A 377 -27.58 -30.38 0.89
N SER A 378 -27.80 -30.89 2.10
CA SER A 378 -28.17 -30.08 3.27
C SER A 378 -26.92 -29.37 3.83
N ASP A 379 -27.09 -28.13 4.30
CA ASP A 379 -26.01 -27.35 4.92
C ASP A 379 -25.55 -27.98 6.25
N THR A 380 -26.39 -28.80 6.89
CA THR A 380 -26.11 -29.51 8.15
C THR A 380 -25.83 -31.01 7.95
N GLY A 381 -25.95 -31.50 6.72
CA GLY A 381 -25.84 -32.93 6.36
C GLY A 381 -27.09 -33.77 6.64
N TYR A 382 -28.17 -33.17 7.19
CA TYR A 382 -29.45 -33.84 7.42
C TYR A 382 -30.63 -32.96 7.00
N GLN A 383 -31.72 -33.58 6.54
CA GLN A 383 -32.95 -32.88 6.18
C GLN A 383 -34.19 -33.69 6.59
N CYS A 384 -35.21 -33.00 7.11
CA CYS A 384 -36.52 -33.59 7.37
C CYS A 384 -37.25 -33.91 6.05
N VAL A 385 -37.66 -35.16 5.87
CA VAL A 385 -38.39 -35.57 4.66
C VAL A 385 -39.79 -34.97 4.52
N TYR A 386 -40.34 -34.37 5.58
CA TYR A 386 -41.71 -33.82 5.58
C TYR A 386 -41.76 -32.30 5.46
N CYS A 387 -40.92 -31.59 6.21
CA CYS A 387 -40.95 -30.12 6.28
C CYS A 387 -39.68 -29.47 5.72
N HIS A 388 -38.70 -30.26 5.27
CA HIS A 388 -37.41 -29.79 4.76
C HIS A 388 -36.55 -29.02 5.76
N ASN A 389 -36.93 -28.99 7.04
CA ASN A 389 -36.08 -28.46 8.10
C ASN A 389 -34.73 -29.21 8.16
N GLU A 390 -33.64 -28.46 8.23
CA GLU A 390 -32.26 -28.98 8.28
C GLU A 390 -31.65 -28.88 9.68
N TYR A 391 -32.36 -28.32 10.66
CA TYR A 391 -31.85 -28.13 12.02
C TYR A 391 -32.54 -29.04 13.02
N SER A 392 -31.77 -29.63 13.94
CA SER A 392 -32.28 -30.46 15.04
C SER A 392 -31.39 -30.21 16.25
N GLU A 393 -31.98 -30.23 17.44
CA GLU A 393 -31.26 -30.14 18.72
C GLU A 393 -30.30 -31.33 18.92
N LEU A 394 -30.50 -32.40 18.13
CA LEU A 394 -29.67 -33.61 18.13
C LEU A 394 -28.49 -33.55 17.14
N LEU A 395 -28.38 -32.50 16.32
CA LEU A 395 -27.23 -32.32 15.44
C LEU A 395 -26.01 -31.95 16.27
N GLU A 396 -24.92 -32.66 16.06
CA GLU A 396 -23.64 -32.37 16.70
C GLU A 396 -22.67 -31.74 15.70
N SER A 397 -21.83 -30.81 16.15
CA SER A 397 -20.78 -30.19 15.33
C SER A 397 -19.52 -29.92 16.15
N ASP A 398 -18.38 -29.82 15.46
CA ASP A 398 -17.09 -29.64 16.13
C ASP A 398 -16.81 -28.16 16.42
N CYS A 399 -16.35 -27.90 17.64
CA CYS A 399 -15.82 -26.58 17.99
C CYS A 399 -14.56 -26.28 17.17
N THR A 400 -14.56 -25.18 16.41
CA THR A 400 -13.42 -24.73 15.59
C THR A 400 -12.18 -24.30 16.39
N ILE A 401 -12.31 -24.16 17.71
CA ILE A 401 -11.22 -23.77 18.62
C ILE A 401 -10.55 -24.96 19.30
N CYS A 402 -11.33 -25.95 19.78
CA CYS A 402 -10.81 -27.11 20.51
C CYS A 402 -11.07 -28.46 19.84
N GLY A 403 -11.83 -28.51 18.75
CA GLY A 403 -12.14 -29.74 18.02
C GLY A 403 -13.04 -30.74 18.74
N ILE A 404 -13.57 -30.42 19.93
CA ILE A 404 -14.57 -31.26 20.61
C ILE A 404 -15.92 -31.11 19.90
N THR A 405 -16.62 -32.22 19.71
CA THR A 405 -17.99 -32.31 19.21
C THR A 405 -19.00 -31.91 20.30
N TRP A 406 -19.92 -31.00 19.98
CA TRP A 406 -20.97 -30.51 20.87
C TRP A 406 -22.33 -30.52 20.17
N PRO A 407 -23.45 -30.60 20.92
CA PRO A 407 -24.76 -30.28 20.38
C PRO A 407 -24.76 -28.89 19.73
N TYR A 408 -25.40 -28.77 18.57
CA TYR A 408 -25.38 -27.56 17.77
C TYR A 408 -25.91 -26.34 18.54
N ASP A 409 -26.90 -26.52 19.41
CA ASP A 409 -27.50 -25.46 20.21
C ASP A 409 -26.54 -24.89 21.28
N ASP A 410 -25.55 -25.67 21.71
CA ASP A 410 -24.53 -25.21 22.66
C ASP A 410 -23.39 -24.45 21.95
N LEU A 411 -23.27 -24.59 20.64
CA LEU A 411 -22.23 -23.96 19.84
C LEU A 411 -22.64 -22.55 19.43
N ARG A 412 -21.74 -21.59 19.66
CA ARG A 412 -21.94 -20.21 19.21
C ARG A 412 -21.20 -19.97 17.92
N ARG A 413 -21.94 -19.54 16.90
CA ARG A 413 -21.34 -19.04 15.66
C ARG A 413 -20.86 -17.60 15.85
N VAL A 414 -19.55 -17.39 15.74
CA VAL A 414 -18.90 -16.08 15.82
C VAL A 414 -18.30 -15.78 14.46
N VAL A 415 -18.75 -14.69 13.84
CA VAL A 415 -18.14 -14.16 12.63
C VAL A 415 -17.08 -13.15 13.07
N TRP A 416 -15.82 -13.51 12.92
CA TRP A 416 -14.74 -12.56 13.16
C TRP A 416 -14.48 -11.79 11.86
N THR A 417 -14.73 -10.47 11.91
CA THR A 417 -14.40 -9.39 10.95
C THR A 417 -14.18 -9.76 9.46
N ASP A 418 -14.91 -9.07 8.58
CA ASP A 418 -14.66 -8.65 7.17
C ASP A 418 -14.09 -9.63 6.12
N GLU A 419 -13.43 -10.73 6.49
CA GLU A 419 -12.95 -11.82 5.62
C GLU A 419 -13.96 -12.98 5.54
N GLY A 420 -15.02 -12.96 6.35
CA GLY A 420 -16.09 -13.98 6.34
C GLY A 420 -15.74 -15.27 7.06
N ASP A 421 -14.65 -15.30 7.83
CA ASP A 421 -14.26 -16.46 8.64
C ASP A 421 -15.27 -16.67 9.77
N ILE A 422 -15.97 -17.80 9.69
CA ILE A 422 -16.96 -18.24 10.67
C ILE A 422 -16.27 -19.20 11.64
N GLU A 423 -16.16 -18.81 12.91
CA GLU A 423 -15.72 -19.70 13.99
C GLU A 423 -16.95 -20.21 14.75
N ILE A 424 -17.08 -21.53 14.89
CA ILE A 424 -18.08 -22.20 15.72
C ILE A 424 -17.40 -22.52 17.06
N ILE A 425 -17.86 -21.91 18.15
CA ILE A 425 -17.16 -21.91 19.44
C ILE A 425 -18.05 -22.53 20.53
N CYS A 426 -17.58 -23.61 21.17
CA CYS A 426 -18.29 -24.27 22.25
C CYS A 426 -18.29 -23.46 23.55
N PRO A 427 -19.22 -23.75 24.49
CA PRO A 427 -19.33 -23.04 25.77
C PRO A 427 -18.01 -23.00 26.56
N ARG A 428 -17.23 -24.09 26.52
CA ARG A 428 -15.91 -24.16 27.17
C ARG A 428 -14.91 -23.18 26.57
N CYS A 429 -14.80 -23.10 25.24
CA CYS A 429 -13.91 -22.15 24.57
C CYS A 429 -14.37 -20.70 24.71
N ARG A 430 -15.67 -20.48 24.98
CA ARG A 430 -16.24 -19.19 25.38
C ARG A 430 -16.02 -18.85 26.85
N ARG A 431 -15.55 -19.80 27.66
CA ARG A 431 -15.46 -19.73 29.11
C ARG A 431 -16.81 -19.44 29.78
N ASP A 432 -17.86 -20.12 29.34
CA ASP A 432 -19.15 -20.04 30.01
C ASP A 432 -19.05 -20.63 31.43
N PRO A 433 -19.51 -19.91 32.48
CA PRO A 433 -19.28 -20.28 33.89
C PRO A 433 -19.73 -21.68 34.29
N ASP A 434 -20.74 -22.23 33.60
CA ASP A 434 -21.27 -23.56 33.87
C ASP A 434 -20.35 -24.70 33.34
N TYR A 435 -19.39 -24.36 32.47
CA TYR A 435 -18.53 -25.30 31.74
C TYR A 435 -17.03 -25.12 32.01
N VAL A 436 -16.66 -24.07 32.74
CA VAL A 436 -15.32 -23.89 33.30
C VAL A 436 -15.44 -23.94 34.81
N LYS A 437 -14.81 -24.94 35.44
CA LYS A 437 -14.53 -24.88 36.88
C LYS A 437 -13.46 -23.81 37.06
N ASP A 438 -13.87 -22.57 37.19
CA ASP A 438 -12.98 -21.50 37.65
C ASP A 438 -12.70 -21.75 39.13
N ASP A 439 -11.54 -22.36 39.42
CA ASP A 439 -10.86 -22.28 40.72
C ASP A 439 -10.01 -21.00 40.79
#